data_AF-A0A3Q0JKZ0-F1
#
_entry.id   AF-A0A3Q0JKZ0-F1
#
_cell.length_a   1.000
_cell.length_b   1.000
_cell.length_c   1.000
_cell.angle_alpha   90.00
_cell.angle_beta   90.00
_cell.angle_gamma   90.00
#
_symmetry.space_group_name_H-M   'P 1'
#
loop_
_entity.id
_entity.type
_entity.pdbx_description
1 polymer ?
#
loop_
_entity_poly.entity_id
_entity_poly.type
_entity_poly.pdbx_seq_one_letter_code
_entity_poly.pdbx_strand_id
1 'polypeptide(L)'
;CRQLQNGVQALFGPSDALLGPHVQSICEALDVPHMESRLDLELNSKEFSVNLYPSQKLLNAAFKDVIRFLNWTKVAIVYEE
;
A
#
# COMPACT_ATOMS: atom_id res chain seq x y z
N CYS A 1 -3.27 -19.20 -7.33
CA CYS A 1 -4.41 -19.64 -8.17
C CYS A 1 -5.45 -20.53 -7.48
N ARG A 2 -5.12 -21.33 -6.45
CA ARG A 2 -6.11 -22.19 -5.77
C ARG A 2 -7.36 -21.45 -5.28
N GLN A 3 -7.18 -20.26 -4.70
CA GLN A 3 -8.29 -19.42 -4.26
C GLN A 3 -9.17 -18.97 -5.43
N LEU A 4 -8.58 -18.59 -6.56
CA LEU A 4 -9.31 -18.23 -7.78
C LEU A 4 -10.14 -19.39 -8.32
N GLN A 5 -9.58 -20.60 -8.32
CA GLN A 5 -10.31 -21.82 -8.70
C GLN A 5 -11.51 -22.10 -7.79
N ASN A 6 -11.46 -21.65 -6.54
CA ASN A 6 -12.56 -21.78 -5.58
C ASN A 6 -13.60 -20.66 -5.72
N GLY A 7 -13.46 -19.73 -6.68
CA GLY A 7 -14.44 -18.67 -6.96
C GLY A 7 -14.44 -17.53 -5.94
N VAL A 8 -13.26 -17.08 -5.50
CA VAL A 8 -13.18 -15.87 -4.65
C VAL A 8 -13.62 -14.62 -5.42
N GLN A 9 -14.36 -13.75 -4.75
CA GLN A 9 -14.86 -12.49 -5.33
C GLN A 9 -13.91 -11.31 -5.12
N ALA A 10 -12.95 -11.45 -4.22
CA ALA A 10 -11.92 -10.46 -3.95
C ALA A 10 -10.72 -11.13 -3.28
N LEU A 11 -9.56 -10.47 -3.36
CA LEU A 11 -8.33 -10.90 -2.72
C LEU A 11 -7.80 -9.80 -1.81
N PHE A 12 -7.29 -10.17 -0.63
CA PHE A 12 -6.76 -9.25 0.36
C PHE A 12 -5.28 -9.53 0.59
N GLY A 13 -4.45 -8.48 0.60
CA GLY A 13 -3.01 -8.58 0.76
C GLY A 13 -2.31 -9.21 -0.46
N PRO A 14 -1.07 -9.67 -0.33
CA PRO A 14 -0.27 -9.69 0.89
C PRO A 14 0.23 -8.30 1.30
N SER A 15 0.62 -8.15 2.56
CA SER A 15 1.31 -6.94 3.04
C SER A 15 2.81 -6.91 2.68
N ASP A 16 3.33 -8.02 2.14
CA ASP A 16 4.71 -8.16 1.70
C ASP A 16 4.98 -7.30 0.46
N ALA A 17 6.02 -6.47 0.53
CA ALA A 17 6.34 -5.50 -0.52
C ALA A 17 6.83 -6.16 -1.83
N LEU A 18 7.47 -7.33 -1.75
CA LEU A 18 8.00 -8.06 -2.89
C LEU A 18 6.94 -8.93 -3.55
N LEU A 19 6.04 -9.53 -2.76
CA LEU A 19 4.99 -10.40 -3.27
C LEU A 19 3.74 -9.64 -3.73
N GLY A 20 3.48 -8.48 -3.15
CA GLY A 20 2.32 -7.64 -3.48
C GLY A 20 2.15 -7.36 -4.98
N PRO A 21 3.19 -6.92 -5.71
CA PRO A 21 3.09 -6.63 -7.14
C PRO A 21 2.74 -7.86 -7.98
N HIS A 22 3.21 -9.05 -7.59
CA HIS A 22 2.87 -10.29 -8.28
C HIS A 22 1.39 -10.64 -8.12
N VAL A 23 0.84 -10.47 -6.92
CA VAL A 23 -0.57 -10.73 -6.64
C VAL A 23 -1.46 -9.70 -7.34
N GLN A 24 -1.06 -8.43 -7.30
CA GLN A 24 -1.73 -7.34 -8.01
C GLN A 24 -1.81 -7.64 -9.51
N SER A 25 -0.70 -8.00 -10.16
CA SER A 25 -0.66 -8.31 -11.59
C SER A 25 -1.58 -9.47 -11.98
N ILE A 26 -1.71 -10.49 -11.12
CA ILE A 26 -2.64 -11.61 -11.35
C ILE A 26 -4.10 -11.14 -11.24
N CYS A 27 -4.40 -10.31 -10.24
CA CYS A 27 -5.73 -9.75 -10.02
C CYS A 27 -6.17 -8.82 -11.16
N GLU A 28 -5.26 -7.95 -11.62
CA GLU A 28 -5.42 -7.13 -12.82
C GLU A 28 -5.71 -7.98 -14.06
N ALA A 29 -4.93 -9.03 -14.31
CA ALA A 29 -5.08 -9.87 -15.49
C ALA A 29 -6.36 -10.73 -15.50
N LEU A 30 -7.00 -10.91 -14.35
CA LEU A 30 -8.17 -11.79 -14.18
C LEU A 30 -9.42 -11.03 -13.73
N ASP A 31 -9.38 -9.70 -13.72
CA ASP A 31 -10.47 -8.83 -13.26
C ASP A 31 -10.97 -9.18 -11.86
N VAL A 32 -10.07 -9.61 -10.97
CA VAL A 32 -10.39 -9.99 -9.59
C VAL A 32 -10.08 -8.80 -8.68
N PRO A 33 -11.08 -8.23 -7.98
CA PRO A 33 -10.85 -7.12 -7.05
C PRO A 33 -9.77 -7.44 -6.00
N HIS A 34 -8.81 -6.54 -5.86
CA HIS A 34 -7.67 -6.67 -4.94
C HIS A 34 -7.66 -5.53 -3.93
N MET A 35 -7.48 -5.87 -2.66
CA MET A 35 -7.36 -4.92 -1.55
C MET A 35 -6.00 -5.04 -0.90
N GLU A 36 -5.24 -3.95 -0.94
CA GLU A 36 -3.88 -3.87 -0.40
C GLU A 36 -3.84 -3.07 0.90
N SER A 37 -2.85 -3.34 1.73
CA SER A 37 -2.58 -2.59 2.97
C SER A 37 -1.07 -2.51 3.22
N ARG A 38 -0.34 -2.09 2.20
CA ARG A 38 1.13 -2.01 2.20
C ARG A 38 1.61 -0.67 1.69
N LEU A 39 2.84 -0.30 2.09
CA LEU A 39 3.53 0.81 1.45
C LEU A 39 3.73 0.49 -0.03
N ASP A 40 3.31 1.42 -0.87
CA ASP A 40 3.41 1.33 -2.32
C ASP A 40 3.85 2.69 -2.84
N LEU A 41 5.03 2.72 -3.45
CA LEU A 41 5.66 3.95 -3.93
C LEU A 41 5.29 4.26 -5.39
N GLU A 42 4.57 3.35 -6.05
CA GLU A 42 4.12 3.60 -7.41
C GLU A 42 2.99 4.63 -7.43
N LEU A 43 3.14 5.64 -8.29
CA LEU A 43 2.19 6.74 -8.42
C LEU A 43 1.10 6.47 -9.47
N ASN A 44 1.23 5.37 -10.21
CA ASN A 44 0.30 5.02 -11.26
C ASN A 44 -0.97 4.43 -10.67
N SER A 45 -2.12 4.74 -11.29
CA SER A 45 -3.37 4.06 -10.96
C SER A 45 -3.26 2.59 -11.32
N LYS A 46 -3.64 1.72 -10.38
CA LYS A 46 -3.67 0.27 -10.54
C LYS A 46 -5.10 -0.16 -10.82
N GLU A 47 -5.33 -0.82 -11.95
CA GLU A 47 -6.66 -1.32 -12.27
C GLU A 47 -7.01 -2.49 -11.34
N PHE A 48 -8.28 -2.67 -11.00
CA PHE A 48 -8.74 -3.74 -10.10
C PHE A 48 -8.03 -3.85 -8.73
N SER A 49 -7.21 -2.88 -8.32
CA SER A 49 -6.59 -2.83 -7.00
C SER A 49 -6.86 -1.52 -6.28
N VAL A 50 -7.13 -1.62 -4.98
CA VAL A 50 -7.27 -0.49 -4.07
C VAL A 50 -6.34 -0.69 -2.88
N ASN A 51 -5.40 0.25 -2.69
CA ASN A 51 -4.51 0.26 -1.54
C ASN A 51 -5.10 1.12 -0.41
N LEU A 52 -5.38 0.49 0.73
CA LEU A 52 -5.91 1.12 1.93
C LEU A 52 -4.81 1.67 2.83
N TYR A 53 -3.53 1.45 2.49
CA TYR A 53 -2.42 2.06 3.19
C TYR A 53 -2.48 3.59 3.04
N PRO A 54 -2.31 4.36 4.12
CA PRO A 54 -2.38 5.82 4.05
C PRO A 54 -1.39 6.37 3.01
N SER A 55 -1.86 7.27 2.16
CA SER A 55 -0.98 7.91 1.18
C SER A 55 0.19 8.62 1.86
N GLN A 56 1.34 8.65 1.19
CA GLN A 56 2.54 9.33 1.70
C GLN A 56 2.26 10.78 2.12
N LYS A 57 1.37 11.46 1.41
CA LYS A 57 0.94 12.84 1.73
C LYS A 57 0.29 12.93 3.12
N LEU A 58 -0.59 11.98 3.45
CA LEU A 58 -1.26 11.94 4.75
C LEU A 58 -0.28 11.58 5.87
N LEU A 59 0.63 10.63 5.63
CA LEU A 59 1.68 10.29 6.59
C LEU A 59 2.60 11.47 6.86
N ASN A 60 3.06 12.18 5.83
CA ASN A 60 3.90 13.37 5.97
C ASN A 60 3.21 14.48 6.80
N ALA A 61 1.90 14.67 6.58
CA ALA A 61 1.12 15.63 7.37
C ALA A 61 1.04 15.19 8.85
N ALA A 62 0.73 13.92 9.11
CA ALA A 62 0.66 13.37 10.46
C ALA A 62 1.99 13.51 11.22
N PHE A 63 3.12 13.17 10.58
CA PHE A 63 4.44 13.36 11.20
C PHE A 63 4.73 14.83 11.51
N LYS A 64 4.38 15.74 10.59
CA LYS A 64 4.53 17.18 10.79
C LYS A 64 3.71 17.69 11.97
N ASP A 65 2.50 17.16 12.14
CA ASP A 65 1.62 17.53 13.24
C ASP A 65 2.20 17.06 14.59
N VAL A 66 2.77 15.85 14.65
CA VAL A 66 3.48 15.35 15.85
C VAL A 66 4.70 16.23 16.19
N ILE A 67 5.54 16.56 15.21
CA ILE A 67 6.72 17.42 15.38
C ILE A 67 6.32 18.78 15.98
N ARG A 68 5.24 19.38 15.46
CA ARG A 68 4.70 20.66 15.94
C ARG A 68 4.11 20.54 17.33
N PHE A 69 3.27 19.53 17.57
CA PHE A 69 2.61 19.31 18.85
C PHE A 69 3.62 19.15 20.00
N LEU A 70 4.72 18.45 19.74
CA LEU A 70 5.79 18.21 20.72
C LEU A 70 6.86 19.32 20.75
N ASN A 71 6.71 20.39 19.96
CA ASN A 71 7.69 21.49 19.84
C ASN A 71 9.13 21.02 19.57
N TRP A 72 9.32 20.04 18.70
CA TRP A 72 10.67 19.59 18.36
C TRP A 72 11.41 20.67 17.56
N THR A 73 12.63 21.00 18.00
CA THR A 73 13.49 22.01 17.35
C THR A 73 14.58 21.39 16.47
N LYS A 74 14.86 20.10 16.64
CA LYS A 74 15.84 19.33 15.87
C LYS A 74 15.24 17.98 15.50
N VAL A 75 15.31 17.63 14.22
CA VAL A 75 14.79 16.36 13.67
C VAL A 75 15.80 15.85 12.63
N ALA A 76 15.97 14.54 12.53
CA ALA A 76 16.73 13.90 11.47
C ALA A 76 15.83 12.84 10.80
N ILE A 77 15.95 12.70 9.48
CA ILE A 77 15.26 11.66 8.71
C ILE A 77 16.29 10.59 8.39
N VAL A 78 15.99 9.34 8.77
CA VAL A 78 16.77 8.16 8.41
C VAL A 78 15.92 7.34 7.45
N TYR A 79 16.51 6.92 6.33
CA TYR A 79 15.84 6.17 5.27
C TYR A 79 16.76 5.08 4.70
N GLU A 80 16.17 4.08 4.07
CA GLU A 80 16.86 3.04 3.30
C GLU A 80 16.92 3.41 1.80
N GLU A 81 17.94 2.90 1.08
CA GLU A 81 18.06 3.07 -0.38
C GLU A 81 17.07 2.21 -1.16
#